data_AF-A0A821DE70-F1
#
_entry.id   AF-A0A821DE70-F1
#
_cell.length_a   1.000
_cell.length_b   1.000
_cell.length_c   1.000
_cell.angle_alpha   90.00
_cell.angle_beta   90.00
_cell.angle_gamma   90.00
#
_symmetry.space_group_name_H-M   'P 1'
#
loop_
_entity.id
_entity.type
_entity.pdbx_description
1 polymer ?
#
loop_
_entity_poly.entity_id
_entity_poly.type
_entity_poly.pdbx_seq_one_letter_code
_entity_poly.pdbx_strand_id
1 'polypeptide(L)'
;MQYVLKKNLHEKEEFKQPIERHALKFLKHLTAAQPPEAHFGEDKKSSTIVNDTWTEHSIRLCLPLYLSLIPSYHYLILSLATIYTAVNGDIKQLIIEVREMGMGSPEILKLVENCPKGAETLITRIIHTLTEQTPPSPELVEKVQDLYHKRVSDVRFLIPVLTGLEKREIINGLPKLIKLSQPVVKEVFNRLLIRNASSETSHASLILPSKLLIALHQISPEECELKTIMNATTLCLNERAIYTHDVLAVAIQQLVDINPIPVLFMRTVLQALSFVSNMIGFVMNIL
;
A
#
# COMPACT_ATOMS: atom_id res chain seq x y z
N MET A 1 30.32 -13.51 0.61
CA MET A 1 31.47 -12.79 -0.01
C MET A 1 31.19 -12.23 -1.41
N GLN A 2 30.34 -12.84 -2.25
CA GLN A 2 30.04 -12.30 -3.60
C GLN A 2 29.17 -11.02 -3.64
N TYR A 3 28.40 -10.72 -2.58
CA TYR A 3 27.55 -9.53 -2.53
C TYR A 3 28.32 -8.22 -2.26
N VAL A 4 29.44 -8.28 -1.55
CA VAL A 4 30.23 -7.11 -1.16
C VAL A 4 31.12 -6.61 -2.30
N LEU A 5 31.61 -7.53 -3.15
CA LEU A 5 32.42 -7.17 -4.33
C LEU A 5 31.61 -6.50 -5.44
N LYS A 6 30.34 -6.88 -5.64
CA LYS A 6 29.47 -6.28 -6.67
C LYS A 6 29.15 -4.82 -6.38
N LYS A 7 28.95 -4.43 -5.12
CA LYS A 7 28.57 -3.06 -4.75
C LYS A 7 29.67 -2.02 -5.07
N ASN A 8 30.94 -2.41 -4.96
CA ASN A 8 32.10 -1.50 -5.15
C ASN A 8 32.59 -1.43 -6.61
N LEU A 9 32.19 -2.34 -7.50
CA LEU A 9 32.57 -2.33 -8.92
C LEU A 9 31.72 -1.36 -9.76
N HIS A 10 30.51 -1.04 -9.29
CA HIS A 10 29.61 -0.07 -9.93
C HIS A 10 29.99 1.40 -9.72
N GLU A 11 30.90 1.67 -8.78
CA GLU A 11 31.42 3.01 -8.49
C GLU A 11 32.51 3.43 -9.49
N LYS A 12 33.09 2.48 -10.24
CA LYS A 12 34.04 2.75 -11.32
C LYS A 12 33.28 2.99 -12.63
N GLU A 13 33.37 4.21 -13.18
CA GLU A 13 32.65 4.61 -14.41
C GLU A 13 32.86 3.65 -15.59
N GLU A 14 34.04 3.03 -15.69
CA GLU A 14 34.42 2.09 -16.76
C GLU A 14 33.56 0.81 -16.78
N PHE A 15 33.08 0.35 -15.63
CA PHE A 15 32.31 -0.90 -15.51
C PHE A 15 30.80 -0.68 -15.44
N LYS A 16 30.36 0.58 -15.33
CA LYS A 16 28.93 0.94 -15.25
C LYS A 16 28.13 0.48 -16.48
N GLN A 17 28.56 0.87 -17.68
CA GLN A 17 27.85 0.52 -18.91
C GLN A 17 27.88 -1.00 -19.22
N PRO A 18 29.02 -1.72 -19.07
CA PRO A 18 29.05 -3.16 -19.28
C PRO A 18 28.15 -3.93 -18.31
N ILE A 19 28.15 -3.59 -17.02
CA ILE A 19 27.35 -4.32 -16.03
C ILE A 19 25.86 -4.02 -16.22
N GLU A 20 25.48 -2.78 -16.55
CA GLU A 20 24.10 -2.43 -16.87
C GLU A 20 23.60 -3.18 -18.12
N ARG A 21 24.39 -3.18 -19.20
CA ARG A 21 24.06 -3.91 -20.43
C ARG A 21 23.91 -5.40 -20.17
N HIS A 22 24.77 -5.97 -19.32
CA HIS A 22 24.69 -7.35 -18.90
C HIS A 22 23.40 -7.61 -18.10
N ALA A 23 23.11 -6.80 -17.08
CA ALA A 23 21.90 -6.94 -16.27
C ALA A 23 20.61 -6.82 -17.11
N LEU A 24 20.54 -5.86 -18.04
CA LEU A 24 19.43 -5.71 -18.98
C LEU A 24 19.29 -6.91 -19.92
N LYS A 25 20.41 -7.47 -20.41
CA LYS A 25 20.40 -8.66 -21.24
C LYS A 25 19.79 -9.86 -20.50
N PHE A 26 20.21 -10.08 -19.25
CA PHE A 26 19.67 -11.15 -18.41
C PHE A 26 18.19 -10.93 -18.08
N LEU A 27 17.78 -9.69 -17.81
CA LEU A 27 16.38 -9.37 -17.56
C LEU A 27 15.50 -9.59 -18.81
N LYS A 28 16.01 -9.29 -20.01
CA LYS A 28 15.31 -9.58 -21.28
C LYS A 28 15.15 -11.07 -21.54
N HIS A 29 16.08 -11.91 -21.09
CA HIS A 29 15.90 -13.36 -21.23
C HIS A 29 14.63 -13.85 -20.53
N LEU A 30 14.23 -13.23 -19.40
CA LEU A 30 12.99 -13.58 -18.70
C LEU A 30 11.70 -13.38 -19.52
N THR A 31 11.75 -12.57 -20.60
CA THR A 31 10.62 -12.43 -21.52
C THR A 31 10.52 -13.55 -22.56
N ALA A 32 11.58 -14.37 -22.70
CA ALA A 32 11.55 -15.52 -23.58
C ALA A 32 10.76 -16.67 -22.95
N ALA A 33 10.09 -17.48 -23.78
CA ALA A 33 9.33 -18.63 -23.33
C ALA A 33 10.20 -19.67 -22.58
N GLN A 34 11.50 -19.71 -22.89
CA GLN A 34 12.46 -20.67 -22.33
C GLN A 34 13.78 -19.99 -21.96
N PRO A 35 14.50 -20.47 -20.91
CA PRO A 35 15.81 -19.97 -20.55
C PRO A 35 16.85 -20.31 -21.64
N PRO A 36 17.71 -19.36 -22.07
CA PRO A 36 18.76 -19.66 -23.04
C PRO A 36 19.73 -20.73 -22.53
N GLU A 37 19.88 -21.82 -23.30
CA GLU A 37 20.74 -22.96 -22.95
C GLU A 37 22.19 -22.55 -22.64
N ALA A 38 22.71 -21.50 -23.29
CA ALA A 38 24.07 -21.00 -23.12
C ALA A 38 24.40 -20.42 -21.74
N HIS A 39 23.38 -20.06 -20.93
CA HIS A 39 23.57 -19.40 -19.64
C HIS A 39 22.95 -20.17 -18.46
N PHE A 40 22.01 -21.07 -18.73
CA PHE A 40 21.25 -21.80 -17.71
C PHE A 40 21.29 -23.32 -17.89
N GLY A 41 21.97 -23.82 -18.92
CA GLY A 41 22.25 -25.26 -19.05
C GLY A 41 23.27 -25.68 -18.01
N GLU A 42 22.80 -26.27 -16.90
CA GLU A 42 23.68 -27.05 -16.02
C GLU A 42 24.25 -28.25 -16.79
N ASP A 43 25.48 -28.60 -16.42
CA ASP A 43 26.34 -29.60 -17.04
C ASP A 43 25.64 -30.80 -17.69
N LYS A 44 26.03 -31.10 -18.93
CA LYS A 44 25.67 -32.28 -19.74
C LYS A 44 25.97 -33.66 -19.10
N LYS A 45 26.20 -33.75 -17.79
CA LYS A 45 26.63 -34.96 -17.08
C LYS A 45 25.65 -35.50 -16.05
N SER A 46 24.49 -34.89 -15.85
CA SER A 46 23.40 -35.54 -15.10
C SER A 46 22.15 -35.60 -15.96
N SER A 47 21.79 -36.82 -16.29
CA SER A 47 20.61 -37.25 -17.05
C SER A 47 19.33 -36.56 -16.59
N THR A 48 18.43 -36.29 -17.55
CA THR A 48 16.97 -36.07 -17.36
C THR A 48 16.64 -34.93 -16.39
N ILE A 49 16.49 -33.69 -16.84
CA ILE A 49 15.29 -33.14 -17.49
C ILE A 49 15.74 -31.88 -18.24
N VAL A 50 15.47 -31.78 -19.54
CA VAL A 50 15.51 -30.48 -20.21
C VAL A 50 14.43 -29.65 -19.54
N ASN A 51 14.79 -28.74 -18.63
CA ASN A 51 13.82 -27.87 -17.99
C ASN A 51 13.32 -26.89 -19.06
N ASP A 52 12.31 -27.31 -19.82
CA ASP A 52 11.56 -26.52 -20.81
C ASP A 52 10.84 -25.31 -20.19
N THR A 53 10.95 -25.14 -18.87
CA THR A 53 10.29 -24.11 -18.08
C THR A 53 11.30 -23.37 -17.19
N TRP A 54 11.05 -22.07 -16.99
CA TRP A 54 11.82 -21.25 -16.05
C TRP A 54 11.71 -21.82 -14.63
N THR A 55 12.84 -22.17 -14.03
CA THR A 55 12.91 -22.60 -12.62
C THR A 55 13.10 -21.40 -11.69
N GLU A 56 12.60 -21.48 -10.45
CA GLU A 56 12.79 -20.43 -9.43
C GLU A 56 14.27 -20.04 -9.25
N HIS A 57 15.17 -21.04 -9.29
CA HIS A 57 16.62 -20.82 -9.21
C HIS A 57 17.15 -19.97 -10.37
N SER A 58 16.79 -20.32 -11.62
CA SER A 58 17.22 -19.58 -12.81
C SER A 58 16.70 -18.13 -12.84
N ILE A 59 15.47 -17.90 -12.36
CA ILE A 59 14.88 -16.56 -12.25
C ILE A 59 15.63 -15.74 -11.18
N ARG A 60 15.93 -16.36 -10.03
CA ARG A 60 16.71 -15.73 -8.95
C ARG A 60 18.16 -15.43 -9.31
N LEU A 61 18.72 -16.01 -10.37
CA LEU A 61 20.04 -15.61 -10.88
C LEU A 61 19.98 -14.33 -11.71
N CYS A 62 18.86 -14.08 -12.41
CA CYS A 62 18.69 -12.95 -13.32
C CYS A 62 18.35 -11.64 -12.61
N LEU A 63 17.56 -11.72 -11.53
CA LEU A 63 16.98 -10.55 -10.87
C LEU A 63 17.94 -9.76 -9.96
N PRO A 64 18.77 -10.37 -9.08
CA PRO A 64 19.45 -9.64 -8.01
C PRO A 64 20.42 -8.57 -8.50
N LEU A 65 21.14 -8.84 -9.60
CA LEU A 65 22.05 -7.85 -10.18
C LEU A 65 21.28 -6.61 -10.64
N TYR A 66 20.20 -6.82 -11.40
CA TYR A 66 19.37 -5.73 -11.89
C TYR A 66 18.71 -4.95 -10.74
N LEU A 67 18.20 -5.66 -9.74
CA LEU A 67 17.54 -5.04 -8.59
C LEU A 67 18.52 -4.24 -7.71
N SER A 68 19.77 -4.72 -7.56
CA SER A 68 20.82 -3.97 -6.86
C SER A 68 21.22 -2.67 -7.55
N LEU A 69 20.95 -2.55 -8.86
CA LEU A 69 21.26 -1.36 -9.65
C LEU A 69 20.19 -0.28 -9.58
N ILE A 70 18.95 -0.65 -9.29
CA ILE A 70 17.81 0.29 -9.31
C ILE A 70 17.96 1.43 -8.30
N PRO A 71 18.39 1.21 -7.04
CA PRO A 71 18.60 2.30 -6.09
C PRO A 71 19.65 3.33 -6.55
N SER A 72 20.57 2.94 -7.44
CA SER A 72 21.58 3.83 -8.02
C SER A 72 21.15 4.44 -9.36
N TYR A 73 20.27 3.76 -10.10
CA TYR A 73 19.84 4.10 -11.46
C TYR A 73 18.32 3.97 -11.59
N HIS A 74 17.60 4.98 -11.12
CA HIS A 74 16.15 4.93 -11.04
C HIS A 74 15.44 4.79 -12.40
N TYR A 75 16.04 5.23 -13.52
CA TYR A 75 15.48 5.05 -14.86
C TYR A 75 15.31 3.58 -15.29
N LEU A 76 16.05 2.66 -14.68
CA LEU A 76 15.90 1.22 -14.89
C LEU A 76 14.52 0.70 -14.43
N ILE A 77 13.79 1.45 -13.62
CA ILE A 77 12.46 1.05 -13.16
C ILE A 77 11.44 0.99 -14.30
N LEU A 78 11.53 1.88 -15.28
CA LEU A 78 10.63 1.94 -16.43
C LEU A 78 10.81 0.71 -17.34
N SER A 79 12.08 0.35 -17.58
CA SER A 79 12.44 -0.87 -18.31
C SER A 79 11.94 -2.12 -17.60
N LEU A 80 12.03 -2.16 -16.27
CA LEU A 80 11.50 -3.27 -15.50
C LEU A 80 9.97 -3.34 -15.58
N ALA A 81 9.26 -2.23 -15.46
CA ALA A 81 7.79 -2.24 -15.59
C ALA A 81 7.35 -2.78 -16.96
N THR A 82 8.07 -2.42 -18.02
CA THR A 82 7.84 -2.96 -19.37
C THR A 82 8.05 -4.47 -19.40
N ILE A 83 9.16 -4.96 -18.85
CA ILE A 83 9.45 -6.40 -18.81
C ILE A 83 8.46 -7.14 -17.92
N TYR A 84 8.05 -6.55 -16.79
CA TYR A 84 7.04 -7.10 -15.90
C TYR A 84 5.72 -7.39 -16.63
N THR A 85 5.31 -6.55 -17.58
CA THR A 85 4.11 -6.84 -18.38
C THR A 85 4.24 -8.04 -19.31
N ALA A 86 5.47 -8.37 -19.73
CA ALA A 86 5.77 -9.42 -20.70
C ALA A 86 6.13 -10.78 -20.09
N VAL A 87 6.39 -10.85 -18.78
CA VAL A 87 6.78 -12.10 -18.09
C VAL A 87 5.57 -12.90 -17.56
N ASN A 88 5.79 -14.20 -17.32
CA ASN A 88 4.79 -15.12 -16.76
C ASN A 88 4.49 -14.86 -15.27
N GLY A 89 3.45 -15.49 -14.73
CA GLY A 89 2.98 -15.28 -13.36
C GLY A 89 4.03 -15.58 -12.28
N ASP A 90 4.83 -16.63 -12.47
CA ASP A 90 5.83 -17.06 -11.49
C ASP A 90 6.99 -16.05 -11.38
N ILE A 91 7.45 -15.51 -12.52
CA ILE A 91 8.46 -14.45 -12.55
C ILE A 91 7.93 -13.16 -11.93
N LYS A 92 6.64 -12.84 -12.16
CA LYS A 92 6.00 -11.65 -11.56
C LYS A 92 6.03 -11.69 -10.03
N GLN A 93 5.76 -12.85 -9.42
CA GLN A 93 5.80 -13.01 -7.96
C GLN A 93 7.21 -12.75 -7.41
N LEU A 94 8.24 -13.33 -8.05
CA LEU A 94 9.63 -13.14 -7.64
C LEU A 94 10.11 -11.70 -7.81
N ILE A 95 9.62 -10.95 -8.80
CA ILE A 95 9.94 -9.52 -8.96
C ILE A 95 9.33 -8.67 -7.84
N ILE A 96 8.12 -9.03 -7.37
CA ILE A 96 7.40 -8.31 -6.31
C ILE A 96 8.09 -8.47 -4.95
N GLU A 97 8.64 -9.65 -4.66
CA GLU A 97 9.27 -9.95 -3.36
C GLU A 97 10.55 -9.16 -3.09
N VAL A 98 11.32 -8.80 -4.12
CA VAL A 98 12.73 -8.39 -3.98
C VAL A 98 12.92 -6.86 -4.01
N ARG A 99 11.97 -6.05 -3.52
CA ARG A 99 12.07 -4.58 -3.62
C ARG A 99 12.04 -3.83 -2.30
N GLU A 100 13.20 -3.26 -1.98
CA GLU A 100 13.37 -2.04 -1.19
C GLU A 100 13.79 -0.93 -2.18
N MET A 101 13.06 0.18 -2.25
CA MET A 101 13.38 1.28 -3.17
C MET A 101 13.40 2.62 -2.43
N GLY A 102 14.29 3.51 -2.87
CA GLY A 102 14.39 4.87 -2.34
C GLY A 102 13.25 5.77 -2.84
N MET A 103 12.71 6.58 -1.93
CA MET A 103 11.46 7.36 -2.08
C MET A 103 11.56 8.63 -2.94
N GLY A 104 12.75 9.00 -3.40
CA GLY A 104 13.02 10.31 -4.01
C GLY A 104 13.20 10.34 -5.53
N SER A 105 12.83 9.29 -6.28
CA SER A 105 13.12 9.26 -7.72
C SER A 105 12.00 9.85 -8.58
N PRO A 106 12.29 10.83 -9.47
CA PRO A 106 11.31 11.36 -10.43
C PRO A 106 10.84 10.29 -11.44
N GLU A 107 11.59 9.21 -11.61
CA GLU A 107 11.24 8.09 -12.49
C GLU A 107 10.10 7.24 -11.93
N ILE A 108 9.94 7.16 -10.60
CA ILE A 108 8.78 6.51 -9.97
C ILE A 108 7.51 7.30 -10.29
N LEU A 109 7.55 8.64 -10.20
CA LEU A 109 6.40 9.47 -10.56
C LEU A 109 6.02 9.30 -12.04
N LYS A 110 7.01 9.29 -12.93
CA LYS A 110 6.79 8.99 -14.37
C LYS A 110 6.19 7.61 -14.60
N LEU A 111 6.59 6.61 -13.80
CA LEU A 111 6.06 5.26 -13.88
C LEU A 111 4.60 5.18 -13.42
N VAL A 112 4.23 5.89 -12.35
CA VAL A 112 2.84 5.96 -11.89
C VAL A 112 1.97 6.67 -12.92
N GLU A 113 2.44 7.79 -13.46
CA GLU A 113 1.74 8.55 -14.49
C GLU A 113 1.55 7.76 -15.79
N ASN A 114 2.60 7.08 -16.27
CA ASN A 114 2.61 6.29 -17.50
C ASN A 114 2.62 4.79 -17.20
N CYS A 115 1.78 4.34 -16.28
CA CYS A 115 1.70 2.94 -15.89
C CYS A 115 1.46 2.03 -17.12
N PRO A 116 2.31 1.04 -17.41
CA PRO A 116 2.00 0.03 -18.43
C PRO A 116 0.75 -0.79 -18.06
N LYS A 117 -0.02 -1.30 -19.03
CA LYS A 117 -1.15 -2.21 -18.77
C LYS A 117 -0.64 -3.54 -18.22
N GLY A 118 -1.13 -3.97 -17.06
CA GLY A 118 -0.68 -5.20 -16.39
C GLY A 118 0.47 -5.01 -15.39
N ALA A 119 0.92 -3.77 -15.16
CA ALA A 119 1.94 -3.43 -14.16
C ALA A 119 1.36 -2.87 -12.84
N GLU A 120 0.04 -2.83 -12.70
CA GLU A 120 -0.66 -2.21 -11.57
C GLU A 120 -0.24 -2.85 -10.24
N THR A 121 -0.13 -4.19 -10.18
CA THR A 121 0.31 -4.94 -8.99
C THR A 121 1.73 -4.60 -8.55
N LEU A 122 2.63 -4.38 -9.52
CA LEU A 122 3.99 -3.93 -9.25
C LEU A 122 3.96 -2.51 -8.66
N ILE A 123 3.19 -1.59 -9.26
CA ILE A 123 3.05 -0.22 -8.77
C ILE A 123 2.48 -0.20 -7.35
N THR A 124 1.43 -0.99 -7.05
CA THR A 124 0.88 -1.10 -5.70
C THR A 124 1.96 -1.48 -4.70
N ARG A 125 2.79 -2.49 -5.01
CA ARG A 125 3.88 -2.93 -4.13
C ARG A 125 4.91 -1.83 -3.95
N ILE A 126 5.31 -1.18 -5.04
CA ILE A 126 6.25 -0.06 -5.03
C ILE A 126 5.74 1.04 -4.09
N ILE A 127 4.52 1.54 -4.28
CA ILE A 127 3.96 2.61 -3.45
C ILE A 127 3.88 2.17 -1.99
N HIS A 128 3.48 0.92 -1.72
CA HIS A 128 3.45 0.39 -0.36
C HIS A 128 4.83 0.44 0.31
N THR A 129 5.88 -0.06 -0.36
CA THR A 129 7.25 0.00 0.16
C THR A 129 7.73 1.43 0.38
N LEU A 130 7.42 2.34 -0.55
CA LEU A 130 7.81 3.75 -0.45
C LEU A 130 7.08 4.49 0.67
N THR A 131 5.90 4.04 1.08
CA THR A 131 5.08 4.74 2.09
C THR A 131 5.09 4.02 3.45
N GLU A 132 5.90 2.97 3.58
CA GLU A 132 5.98 2.18 4.81
C GLU A 132 6.67 2.95 5.94
N GLN A 133 7.74 3.69 5.62
CA GLN A 133 8.57 4.41 6.60
C GLN A 133 8.44 5.94 6.49
N THR A 134 8.00 6.47 5.35
CA THR A 134 7.85 7.93 5.15
C THR A 134 6.47 8.29 4.62
N PRO A 135 5.96 9.50 4.92
CA PRO A 135 4.67 9.92 4.40
C PRO A 135 4.79 10.17 2.88
N PRO A 136 3.72 9.89 2.11
CA PRO A 136 3.72 10.14 0.67
C PRO A 136 3.86 11.64 0.38
N SER A 137 4.59 11.99 -0.69
CA SER A 137 4.62 13.37 -1.18
C SER A 137 3.29 13.76 -1.84
N PRO A 138 2.88 15.03 -1.83
CA PRO A 138 1.64 15.48 -2.49
C PRO A 138 1.59 15.12 -3.98
N GLU A 139 2.71 15.25 -4.69
CA GLU A 139 2.82 14.86 -6.10
C GLU A 139 2.55 13.36 -6.32
N LEU A 140 3.04 12.51 -5.41
CA LEU A 140 2.78 11.07 -5.48
C LEU A 140 1.29 10.78 -5.23
N VAL A 141 0.68 11.43 -4.23
CA VAL A 141 -0.74 11.28 -3.92
C VAL A 141 -1.59 11.60 -5.15
N GLU A 142 -1.36 12.76 -5.77
CA GLU A 142 -2.10 13.20 -6.96
C GLU A 142 -2.00 12.18 -8.10
N LYS A 143 -0.79 11.70 -8.44
CA LYS A 143 -0.58 10.72 -9.52
C LYS A 143 -1.21 9.36 -9.21
N VAL A 144 -1.17 8.93 -7.96
CA VAL A 144 -1.80 7.67 -7.51
C VAL A 144 -3.32 7.76 -7.59
N GLN A 145 -3.91 8.90 -7.19
CA GLN A 145 -5.33 9.15 -7.33
C GLN A 145 -5.77 9.16 -8.79
N ASP A 146 -5.01 9.86 -9.64
CA ASP A 146 -5.25 9.91 -11.07
C ASP A 146 -5.29 8.51 -11.70
N LEU A 147 -4.31 7.67 -11.35
CA LEU A 147 -4.23 6.30 -11.85
C LEU A 147 -5.40 5.44 -11.33
N TYR A 148 -5.80 5.62 -10.06
CA TYR A 148 -6.97 4.95 -9.48
C TYR A 148 -8.23 5.28 -10.27
N HIS A 149 -8.57 6.56 -10.41
CA HIS A 149 -9.80 6.97 -11.11
C HIS A 149 -9.82 6.57 -12.58
N LYS A 150 -8.66 6.56 -13.26
CA LYS A 150 -8.57 6.24 -14.69
C LYS A 150 -8.61 4.74 -14.97
N ARG A 151 -8.03 3.89 -14.10
CA ARG A 151 -7.70 2.50 -14.47
C ARG A 151 -7.83 1.45 -13.38
N VAL A 152 -7.75 1.79 -12.09
CA VAL A 152 -7.71 0.80 -11.00
C VAL A 152 -8.99 0.88 -10.19
N SER A 153 -9.75 -0.22 -10.12
CA SER A 153 -11.00 -0.27 -9.35
C SER A 153 -10.83 -0.74 -7.90
N ASP A 154 -9.70 -1.35 -7.55
CA ASP A 154 -9.44 -1.85 -6.20
C ASP A 154 -8.99 -0.71 -5.28
N VAL A 155 -9.82 -0.39 -4.28
CA VAL A 155 -9.58 0.67 -3.29
C VAL A 155 -8.32 0.41 -2.45
N ARG A 156 -7.84 -0.84 -2.37
CA ARG A 156 -6.57 -1.18 -1.68
C ARG A 156 -5.37 -0.42 -2.27
N PHE A 157 -5.47 0.00 -3.53
CA PHE A 157 -4.48 0.82 -4.19
C PHE A 157 -4.22 2.16 -3.50
N LEU A 158 -5.25 2.71 -2.83
CA LEU A 158 -5.14 3.99 -2.11
C LEU A 158 -4.61 3.84 -0.68
N ILE A 159 -4.61 2.62 -0.09
CA ILE A 159 -4.18 2.38 1.29
C ILE A 159 -2.78 2.94 1.60
N PRO A 160 -1.77 2.73 0.74
CA PRO A 160 -0.43 3.28 0.92
C PRO A 160 -0.40 4.81 1.07
N VAL A 161 -1.26 5.53 0.33
CA VAL A 161 -1.26 7.00 0.26
C VAL A 161 -2.33 7.66 1.14
N LEU A 162 -3.08 6.89 1.94
CA LEU A 162 -4.21 7.40 2.75
C LEU A 162 -3.88 8.63 3.59
N THR A 163 -2.66 8.68 4.14
CA THR A 163 -2.22 9.78 5.01
C THR A 163 -1.98 11.09 4.27
N GLY A 164 -1.84 11.06 2.95
CA GLY A 164 -1.71 12.23 2.10
C GLY A 164 -3.01 12.67 1.42
N LEU A 165 -4.09 11.89 1.54
CA LEU A 165 -5.38 12.23 0.94
C LEU A 165 -6.10 13.31 1.74
N GLU A 166 -6.92 14.09 1.04
CA GLU A 166 -7.81 15.05 1.69
C GLU A 166 -8.89 14.35 2.52
N LYS A 167 -9.36 15.03 3.58
CA LYS A 167 -10.43 14.50 4.44
C LYS A 167 -11.68 14.08 3.66
N ARG A 168 -12.07 14.85 2.63
CA ARG A 168 -13.24 14.55 1.79
C ARG A 168 -13.06 13.23 1.04
N GLU A 169 -11.86 13.01 0.52
CA GLU A 169 -11.52 11.82 -0.27
C GLU A 169 -11.48 10.57 0.60
N ILE A 170 -10.93 10.68 1.81
CA ILE A 170 -10.95 9.59 2.79
C ILE A 170 -12.39 9.23 3.17
N ILE A 171 -13.25 10.23 3.45
CA ILE A 171 -14.66 10.00 3.79
C ILE A 171 -15.40 9.32 2.62
N ASN A 172 -15.21 9.80 1.39
CA ASN A 172 -15.82 9.21 0.20
C ASN A 172 -15.32 7.78 -0.09
N GLY A 173 -14.07 7.48 0.26
CA GLY A 173 -13.48 6.14 0.12
C GLY A 173 -13.86 5.18 1.25
N LEU A 174 -14.29 5.70 2.41
CA LEU A 174 -14.53 4.93 3.63
C LEU A 174 -15.52 3.77 3.44
N PRO A 175 -16.67 3.91 2.74
CA PRO A 175 -17.60 2.80 2.51
C PRO A 175 -16.96 1.62 1.76
N LYS A 176 -16.02 1.89 0.84
CA LYS A 176 -15.29 0.85 0.11
C LYS A 176 -14.19 0.22 0.98
N LEU A 177 -13.50 1.03 1.79
CA LEU A 177 -12.43 0.57 2.67
C LEU A 177 -12.94 -0.38 3.77
N ILE A 178 -14.08 -0.09 4.39
CA ILE A 178 -14.64 -0.91 5.48
C ILE A 178 -15.22 -2.25 5.01
N LYS A 179 -15.46 -2.43 3.70
CA LYS A 179 -15.88 -3.70 3.09
C LYS A 179 -14.71 -4.69 2.92
N LEU A 180 -13.48 -4.25 3.14
CA LEU A 180 -12.30 -5.11 3.08
C LEU A 180 -12.25 -6.06 4.29
N SER A 181 -11.30 -6.99 4.27
CA SER A 181 -11.12 -7.92 5.39
C SER A 181 -10.73 -7.18 6.68
N GLN A 182 -11.16 -7.70 7.83
CA GLN A 182 -10.91 -7.10 9.14
C GLN A 182 -9.44 -6.69 9.39
N PRO A 183 -8.40 -7.48 9.02
CA PRO A 183 -7.01 -7.06 9.17
C PRO A 183 -6.67 -5.81 8.36
N VAL A 184 -7.21 -5.69 7.15
CA VAL A 184 -6.98 -4.53 6.28
C VAL A 184 -7.71 -3.30 6.82
N VAL A 185 -8.93 -3.46 7.34
CA VAL A 185 -9.67 -2.36 7.97
C VAL A 185 -8.94 -1.84 9.21
N LYS A 186 -8.37 -2.72 10.03
CA LYS A 186 -7.52 -2.33 11.17
C LYS A 186 -6.30 -1.54 10.71
N GLU A 187 -5.61 -1.99 9.66
CA GLU A 187 -4.46 -1.28 9.10
C GLU A 187 -4.86 0.12 8.57
N VAL A 188 -6.00 0.22 7.88
CA VAL A 188 -6.55 1.50 7.41
C VAL A 188 -6.79 2.45 8.60
N PHE A 189 -7.47 1.98 9.65
CA PHE A 189 -7.71 2.80 10.84
C PHE A 189 -6.42 3.18 11.54
N ASN A 190 -5.46 2.27 11.67
CA ASN A 190 -4.15 2.56 12.25
C ASN A 190 -3.42 3.66 11.46
N ARG A 191 -3.41 3.59 10.13
CA ARG A 191 -2.81 4.66 9.30
C ARG A 191 -3.50 6.01 9.47
N LEU A 192 -4.83 6.01 9.59
CA LEU A 192 -5.62 7.23 9.80
C LEU A 192 -5.47 7.81 11.21
N LEU A 193 -5.23 6.98 12.23
CA LEU A 193 -5.28 7.37 13.66
C LEU A 193 -3.91 7.51 14.33
N ILE A 194 -2.91 6.66 14.02
CA ILE A 194 -1.65 6.55 14.77
C ILE A 194 -0.63 7.66 14.43
N ARG A 195 -0.68 8.24 13.23
CA ARG A 195 0.23 9.35 12.84
C ARG A 195 -0.01 10.64 13.64
N ASN A 196 -1.08 10.71 14.44
CA ASN A 196 -1.39 11.85 15.30
C ASN A 196 -0.44 12.00 16.51
N ALA A 197 0.36 10.98 16.86
CA ALA A 197 1.13 10.98 18.10
C ALA A 197 2.57 11.52 17.99
N SER A 198 3.13 11.69 16.78
CA SER A 198 4.59 11.87 16.61
C SER A 198 5.06 12.98 15.67
N SER A 199 4.17 13.86 15.18
CA SER A 199 4.60 14.97 14.30
C SER A 199 3.76 16.23 14.48
N GLU A 200 4.31 17.23 15.18
CA GLU A 200 3.77 18.58 15.34
C GLU A 200 3.89 19.46 14.08
N THR A 201 4.40 18.93 12.97
CA THR A 201 4.79 19.73 11.80
C THR A 201 4.48 19.01 10.49
N SER A 202 3.21 18.90 10.08
CA SER A 202 2.84 18.66 8.66
C SER A 202 1.34 18.86 8.41
N HIS A 203 1.03 19.73 7.45
CA HIS A 203 -0.31 20.01 6.92
C HIS A 203 -0.88 18.87 6.05
N ALA A 204 -0.94 17.64 6.55
CA ALA A 204 -1.64 16.52 5.89
C ALA A 204 -2.86 16.13 6.72
N SER A 205 -4.00 15.93 6.07
CA SER A 205 -5.34 15.82 6.69
C SER A 205 -5.47 14.66 7.67
N LEU A 206 -5.30 14.96 8.96
CA LEU A 206 -5.55 14.05 10.06
C LEU A 206 -7.06 13.96 10.34
N ILE A 207 -7.66 12.79 10.16
CA ILE A 207 -9.01 12.54 10.66
C ILE A 207 -8.90 12.25 12.15
N LEU A 208 -9.40 13.17 12.99
CA LEU A 208 -9.48 12.92 14.43
C LEU A 208 -10.30 11.65 14.71
N PRO A 209 -9.96 10.87 15.76
CA PRO A 209 -10.69 9.64 16.09
C PRO A 209 -12.21 9.86 16.22
N SER A 210 -12.63 10.96 16.84
CA SER A 210 -14.05 11.34 16.93
C SER A 210 -14.68 11.58 15.56
N LYS A 211 -13.95 12.23 14.64
CA LYS A 211 -14.42 12.49 13.26
C LYS A 211 -14.50 11.21 12.43
N LEU A 212 -13.61 10.24 12.64
CA LEU A 212 -13.70 8.94 11.98
C LEU A 212 -14.96 8.19 12.44
N LEU A 213 -15.19 8.16 13.76
CA LEU A 213 -16.38 7.53 14.31
C LEU A 213 -17.68 8.17 13.82
N ILE A 214 -17.73 9.50 13.73
CA ILE A 214 -18.86 10.23 13.16
C ILE A 214 -19.03 9.89 11.68
N ALA A 215 -17.94 9.90 10.90
CA ALA A 215 -17.99 9.58 9.47
C ALA A 215 -18.56 8.17 9.22
N LEU A 216 -18.22 7.18 10.05
CA LEU A 216 -18.80 5.83 9.95
C LEU A 216 -20.32 5.84 10.13
N HIS A 217 -20.86 6.66 11.03
CA HIS A 217 -22.30 6.77 11.27
C HIS A 217 -23.04 7.55 10.18
N GLN A 218 -22.33 8.33 9.36
CA GLN A 218 -22.88 9.12 8.26
C GLN A 218 -22.87 8.36 6.92
N ILE A 219 -22.30 7.15 6.86
CA ILE A 219 -22.32 6.32 5.65
C ILE A 219 -23.77 5.95 5.31
N SER A 220 -24.17 6.17 4.06
CA SER A 220 -25.51 5.83 3.60
C SER A 220 -25.72 4.31 3.57
N PRO A 221 -26.91 3.81 3.97
CA PRO A 221 -27.27 2.40 3.82
C PRO A 221 -27.17 1.87 2.38
N GLU A 222 -27.26 2.74 1.38
CA GLU A 222 -27.10 2.38 -0.04
C GLU A 222 -25.64 2.09 -0.40
N GLU A 223 -24.69 2.75 0.28
CA GLU A 223 -23.26 2.62 0.00
C GLU A 223 -22.65 1.42 0.74
N CYS A 224 -23.15 1.11 1.94
CA CYS A 224 -22.61 0.03 2.77
C CYS A 224 -23.67 -0.57 3.70
N GLU A 225 -23.66 -1.90 3.82
CA GLU A 225 -24.55 -2.60 4.73
C GLU A 225 -24.30 -2.21 6.20
N LEU A 226 -25.39 -2.05 6.95
CA LEU A 226 -25.35 -1.67 8.37
C LEU A 226 -24.45 -2.58 9.21
N LYS A 227 -24.42 -3.89 8.93
CA LYS A 227 -23.55 -4.86 9.62
C LYS A 227 -22.07 -4.54 9.45
N THR A 228 -21.66 -4.12 8.26
CA THR A 228 -20.27 -3.74 7.98
C THR A 228 -19.89 -2.47 8.75
N ILE A 229 -20.79 -1.49 8.78
CA ILE A 229 -20.60 -0.26 9.56
C ILE A 229 -20.53 -0.57 11.07
N MET A 230 -21.39 -1.46 11.58
CA MET A 230 -21.37 -1.92 12.97
C MET A 230 -20.05 -2.60 13.34
N ASN A 231 -19.53 -3.45 12.45
CA ASN A 231 -18.25 -4.13 12.66
C ASN A 231 -17.09 -3.12 12.68
N ALA A 232 -17.05 -2.21 11.70
CA ALA A 232 -16.06 -1.13 11.65
C ALA A 232 -16.09 -0.24 12.90
N THR A 233 -17.29 0.16 13.34
CA THR A 233 -17.51 0.94 14.57
C THR A 233 -16.99 0.18 15.80
N THR A 234 -17.27 -1.12 15.88
CA THR A 234 -16.78 -1.97 16.98
C THR A 234 -15.26 -2.09 16.97
N LEU A 235 -14.61 -2.15 15.79
CA LEU A 235 -13.15 -2.13 15.70
C LEU A 235 -12.57 -0.84 16.27
N CYS A 236 -13.15 0.31 15.95
CA CYS A 236 -12.73 1.59 16.53
C CYS A 236 -12.87 1.58 18.05
N LEU A 237 -14.04 1.25 18.59
CA LEU A 237 -14.31 1.28 20.03
C LEU A 237 -13.45 0.29 20.84
N ASN A 238 -12.95 -0.78 20.20
CA ASN A 238 -12.02 -1.70 20.85
C ASN A 238 -10.60 -1.13 21.05
N GLU A 239 -10.22 -0.08 20.30
CA GLU A 239 -8.94 0.63 20.46
C GLU A 239 -9.01 1.61 21.64
N ARG A 240 -9.09 1.07 22.88
CA ARG A 240 -9.33 1.83 24.12
C ARG A 240 -8.30 2.92 24.41
N ALA A 241 -7.07 2.77 23.91
CA ALA A 241 -6.03 3.79 24.03
C ALA A 241 -6.32 5.04 23.19
N ILE A 242 -7.06 4.89 22.08
CA ILE A 242 -7.41 5.97 21.16
C ILE A 242 -8.80 6.53 21.49
N TYR A 243 -9.78 5.67 21.71
CA TYR A 243 -11.16 6.04 22.01
C TYR A 243 -11.40 6.17 23.51
N THR A 244 -10.78 7.19 24.10
CA THR A 244 -10.93 7.55 25.52
C THR A 244 -12.28 8.21 25.79
N HIS A 245 -12.56 8.48 27.07
CA HIS A 245 -13.74 9.22 27.52
C HIS A 245 -13.97 10.50 26.71
N ASP A 246 -12.96 11.35 26.57
CA ASP A 246 -13.11 12.66 25.93
C ASP A 246 -13.37 12.56 24.43
N VAL A 247 -12.70 11.62 23.76
CA VAL A 247 -12.90 11.36 22.32
C VAL A 247 -14.34 10.88 22.07
N LEU A 248 -14.82 9.96 22.89
CA LEU A 248 -16.17 9.41 22.77
C LEU A 248 -17.23 10.46 23.14
N ALA A 249 -16.99 11.27 24.16
CA ALA A 249 -17.88 12.36 24.55
C ALA A 249 -18.08 13.35 23.39
N VAL A 250 -16.99 13.78 22.74
CA VAL A 250 -17.06 14.65 21.55
C VAL A 250 -17.81 13.98 20.40
N ALA A 251 -17.57 12.69 20.16
CA ALA A 251 -18.25 11.97 19.08
C ALA A 251 -19.76 11.83 19.35
N ILE A 252 -20.15 11.41 20.56
CA ILE A 252 -21.55 11.22 20.96
C ILE A 252 -22.31 12.55 20.91
N GLN A 253 -21.73 13.62 21.44
CA GLN A 253 -22.34 14.96 21.38
C GLN A 253 -22.61 15.37 19.92
N GLN A 254 -21.62 15.23 19.04
CA GLN A 254 -21.80 15.60 17.63
C GLN A 254 -22.77 14.68 16.90
N LEU A 255 -22.87 13.40 17.29
CA LEU A 255 -23.80 12.46 16.67
C LEU A 255 -25.27 12.76 17.03
N VAL A 256 -25.55 13.19 18.27
CA VAL A 256 -26.93 13.54 18.67
C VAL A 256 -27.43 14.79 17.96
N ASP A 257 -26.53 15.71 17.63
CA ASP A 257 -26.84 16.96 16.93
C ASP A 257 -27.10 16.76 15.41
N ILE A 258 -26.85 15.56 14.86
CA ILE A 258 -27.12 15.25 13.45
C ILE A 258 -28.61 14.95 13.26
N ASN A 259 -29.23 15.61 12.28
CA ASN A 259 -30.63 15.40 11.90
C ASN A 259 -30.76 14.83 10.48
N PRO A 260 -31.41 13.66 10.27
CA PRO A 260 -31.96 12.77 11.31
C PRO A 260 -30.84 12.07 12.11
N ILE A 261 -31.15 11.71 13.36
CA ILE A 261 -30.18 11.02 14.24
C ILE A 261 -29.70 9.72 13.55
N PRO A 262 -28.39 9.46 13.48
CA PRO A 262 -27.86 8.28 12.83
C PRO A 262 -28.39 6.98 13.43
N VAL A 263 -28.74 6.02 12.57
CA VAL A 263 -29.39 4.75 12.96
C VAL A 263 -28.60 3.96 14.02
N LEU A 264 -27.26 4.03 13.99
CA LEU A 264 -26.38 3.31 14.90
C LEU A 264 -26.05 4.07 16.19
N PHE A 265 -26.57 5.28 16.38
CA PHE A 265 -26.23 6.15 17.51
C PHE A 265 -26.42 5.46 18.86
N MET A 266 -27.62 4.94 19.15
CA MET A 266 -27.91 4.31 20.44
C MET A 266 -27.05 3.06 20.69
N ARG A 267 -26.73 2.31 19.64
CA ARG A 267 -25.83 1.15 19.76
C ARG A 267 -24.43 1.61 20.19
N THR A 268 -23.92 2.68 19.57
CA THR A 268 -22.61 3.25 19.90
C THR A 268 -22.58 3.80 21.32
N VAL A 269 -23.65 4.46 21.78
CA VAL A 269 -23.80 4.89 23.18
C VAL A 269 -23.71 3.70 24.13
N LEU A 270 -24.49 2.64 23.90
CA LEU A 270 -24.47 1.43 24.75
C LEU A 270 -23.11 0.74 24.75
N GLN A 271 -22.45 0.63 23.59
CA GLN A 271 -21.11 0.08 23.50
C GLN A 271 -20.11 0.96 24.28
N ALA A 272 -20.16 2.27 24.10
CA ALA A 272 -19.27 3.20 24.79
C ALA A 272 -19.45 3.15 26.33
N LEU A 273 -20.68 3.05 26.83
CA LEU A 273 -20.98 2.86 28.26
C LEU A 273 -20.44 1.52 28.79
N SER A 274 -20.48 0.45 27.99
CA SER A 274 -19.92 -0.85 28.39
C SER A 274 -18.39 -0.84 28.48
N PHE A 275 -17.72 0.03 27.72
CA PHE A 275 -16.26 0.12 27.67
C PHE A 275 -15.69 1.21 28.59
N VAL A 276 -16.47 2.26 28.89
CA VAL A 276 -16.07 3.40 29.73
C VAL A 276 -17.13 3.61 30.81
N SER A 277 -16.90 3.05 32.00
CA SER A 277 -17.85 3.05 33.13
C SER A 277 -18.27 4.44 33.62
N ASN A 278 -17.47 5.48 33.38
CA ASN A 278 -17.72 6.84 33.87
C ASN A 278 -18.53 7.72 32.91
N MET A 279 -19.02 7.21 31.77
CA MET A 279 -19.80 8.01 30.81
C MET A 279 -21.31 8.07 31.06
N ILE A 280 -21.84 7.33 32.04
CA ILE A 280 -23.29 7.29 32.31
C ILE A 280 -23.85 8.69 32.58
N GLY A 281 -23.20 9.47 33.44
CA GLY A 281 -23.66 10.82 33.77
C GLY A 281 -23.63 11.79 32.58
N PHE A 282 -22.63 11.65 31.71
CA PHE A 282 -22.53 12.47 30.49
C PHE A 282 -23.65 12.14 29.51
N VAL A 283 -23.89 10.86 29.24
CA VAL A 283 -24.92 10.40 28.30
C VAL A 283 -26.32 10.83 28.76
N MET A 284 -26.61 10.73 30.06
CA MET A 284 -27.90 11.14 30.63
C MET A 284 -28.17 12.65 30.55
N ASN A 285 -27.13 13.48 30.39
CA ASN A 285 -27.29 14.93 30.23
C ASN A 285 -27.55 15.35 28.77
N ILE A 286 -27.27 14.48 27.80
CA ILE A 286 -27.28 14.79 26.36
C ILE A 286 -28.48 14.19 25.64
N LEU A 287 -28.98 13.04 26.13
CA LEU A 287 -30.23 12.42 25.69
C LEU A 287 -31.44 13.14 26.29
#